data_AF-A0A4Z0P901-F1
#
_entry.id   AF-A0A4Z0P901-F1
#
_cell.length_a   1.000
_cell.length_b   1.000
_cell.length_c   1.000
_cell.angle_alpha   90.00
_cell.angle_beta   90.00
_cell.angle_gamma   90.00
#
_symmetry.space_group_name_H-M   'P 1'
#
loop_
_entity.id
_entity.type
_entity.pdbx_description
1 polymer ?
#
loop_
_entity_poly.entity_id
_entity_poly.type
_entity_poly.pdbx_seq_one_letter_code
_entity_poly.pdbx_strand_id
1 'polypeptide(L)' 'MTCIAMPVVPEGQEQRPPLGLTPKAVWIAQVNLQRLEDIKAAMARYIEVGRPIPDTWLKEYNHLAFLYTPAHIITGKNQ' A
#
# COMPACT_ATOMS: atom_id res chain seq x y z
N MET A 1 21.24 -7.06 7.96
CA MET A 1 20.01 -6.33 8.30
C MET A 1 19.88 -5.21 7.29
N THR A 2 19.13 -5.43 6.21
CA THR A 2 19.01 -4.43 5.14
C THR A 2 17.72 -3.65 5.36
N CYS A 3 17.86 -2.45 5.91
CA CYS A 3 16.78 -1.47 5.97
C CYS A 3 16.52 -1.01 4.53
N ILE A 4 15.41 -1.44 3.94
CA ILE A 4 14.96 -0.91 2.65
C ILE A 4 14.28 0.43 2.97
N ALA A 5 15.10 1.48 3.07
CA ALA A 5 14.58 2.84 3.12
C ALA A 5 13.78 3.08 1.83
N MET A 6 12.53 3.52 1.97
CA MET A 6 11.75 3.99 0.83
C MET A 6 12.54 5.11 0.14
N PRO A 7 12.59 5.17 -1.20
CA PRO A 7 13.27 6.25 -1.88
C PRO A 7 12.53 7.56 -1.57
N VAL A 8 13.15 8.42 -0.75
CA VAL A 8 12.78 9.82 -0.62
C VAL A 8 13.00 10.44 -2.01
N VAL A 9 11.92 10.74 -2.72
CA VAL A 9 11.99 11.41 -4.02
C VAL A 9 12.41 12.86 -3.75
N PRO A 10 13.57 13.32 -4.24
CA PRO A 10 14.00 14.69 -4.00
C PRO A 10 13.05 15.67 -4.69
N GLU A 11 12.51 16.62 -3.92
CA GLU A 11 11.74 17.75 -4.45
C GLU A 11 12.68 18.59 -5.32
N GLY A 12 12.45 18.60 -6.64
CA GLY A 12 13.23 19.48 -7.53
C GLY A 12 13.33 19.07 -8.99
N GLN A 13 12.92 17.86 -9.39
CA GLN A 13 12.79 17.51 -10.81
C GLN A 13 11.46 16.83 -11.05
N GLU A 14 10.48 17.63 -11.46
CA GLU A 14 9.23 17.11 -12.01
C GLU A 14 9.52 16.33 -13.30
N GLN A 15 9.87 15.05 -13.17
CA GLN A 15 9.69 14.06 -14.22
C GLN A 15 8.18 13.85 -14.38
N ARG A 16 7.48 14.88 -14.89
CA ARG A 16 6.09 14.73 -15.26
C ARG A 16 6.07 13.58 -16.26
N PRO A 17 5.32 12.51 -15.99
CA PRO A 17 5.20 11.44 -16.96
C PRO A 17 4.65 12.02 -18.28
N PRO A 18 4.95 11.39 -19.43
CA PRO A 18 4.38 11.78 -20.70
C PRO A 18 2.86 12.00 -20.59
N LEU A 19 2.34 12.97 -21.34
CA LEU A 19 0.94 13.33 -21.30
C LEU A 19 0.06 12.07 -21.43
N GLY A 20 -0.83 11.84 -20.45
CA GLY A 20 -1.70 10.67 -20.40
C GLY A 20 -1.17 9.46 -19.60
N LEU A 21 0.07 9.50 -19.09
CA LEU A 21 0.60 8.48 -18.18
C LEU A 21 0.50 8.94 -16.72
N THR A 22 -0.01 8.08 -15.85
CA THR A 22 0.01 8.31 -14.40
C THR A 22 1.46 8.19 -13.89
N PRO A 23 1.91 9.06 -12.96
CA PRO A 23 3.24 8.93 -12.38
C PRO A 23 3.42 7.56 -11.73
N LYS A 24 4.56 6.90 -11.96
CA LYS A 24 4.81 5.52 -11.51
C LYS A 24 4.54 5.33 -10.01
N ALA A 25 4.94 6.27 -9.17
CA ALA A 25 4.71 6.20 -7.73
C ALA A 25 3.20 6.22 -7.38
N VAL A 26 2.42 7.07 -8.06
CA VAL A 26 0.96 7.15 -7.89
C VAL A 26 0.30 5.86 -8.36
N TRP A 27 0.68 5.37 -9.54
CA TRP A 27 0.16 4.12 -10.09
C TRP A 27 0.43 2.92 -9.16
N ILE A 28 1.67 2.78 -8.66
CA ILE A 28 2.03 1.72 -7.71
C ILE A 28 1.18 1.82 -6.43
N ALA A 29 1.03 3.03 -5.87
CA ALA A 29 0.21 3.23 -4.68
C ALA A 29 -1.26 2.84 -4.93
N GLN A 30 -1.83 3.25 -6.08
CA GLN A 30 -3.20 2.90 -6.46
C GLN A 30 -3.38 1.38 -6.62
N VAL A 31 -2.47 0.71 -7.31
CA VAL A 31 -2.51 -0.75 -7.48
C VAL A 31 -2.43 -1.46 -6.11
N ASN A 32 -1.57 -0.99 -5.21
CA ASN A 32 -1.43 -1.57 -3.87
C ASN A 32 -2.65 -1.33 -2.97
N LEU A 33 -3.29 -0.16 -3.08
CA LEU A 33 -4.55 0.11 -2.39
C LEU A 33 -5.69 -0.79 -2.91
N GLN A 34 -5.77 -0.97 -4.24
CA GLN A 34 -6.75 -1.90 -4.82
C GLN A 34 -6.50 -3.33 -4.33
N ARG A 35 -5.24 -3.77 -4.31
CA ARG A 35 -4.85 -5.10 -3.81
C ARG A 35 -5.26 -5.30 -2.34
N LEU A 36 -5.14 -4.27 -1.51
CA LEU A 36 -5.56 -4.31 -0.11
C LEU A 36 -7.08 -4.57 0.01
N GLU A 37 -7.89 -3.86 -0.77
CA GLU A 37 -9.35 -4.06 -0.78
C GLU A 37 -9.73 -5.44 -1.35
N ASP A 38 -9.02 -5.93 -2.37
CA ASP A 38 -9.25 -7.27 -2.94
C ASP A 38 -9.00 -8.37 -1.89
N ILE A 39 -7.89 -8.27 -1.15
CA ILE A 39 -7.55 -9.22 -0.09
C ILE A 39 -8.60 -9.17 1.02
N LYS A 40 -9.00 -7.97 1.45
CA LYS A 40 -10.04 -7.77 2.47
C LYS A 40 -11.39 -8.37 2.04
N ALA A 41 -11.80 -8.15 0.79
CA ALA A 41 -13.01 -8.74 0.24
C ALA A 41 -12.93 -10.28 0.15
N ALA A 42 -11.75 -10.83 -0.18
CA ALA A 42 -11.53 -12.26 -0.18
C ALA A 42 -11.60 -12.87 1.23
N MET A 43 -11.00 -12.21 2.23
CA MET A 43 -11.08 -12.61 3.63
C MET A 43 -12.53 -12.59 4.14
N ALA A 44 -13.32 -11.56 3.77
CA ALA A 44 -14.73 -11.49 4.13
C ALA A 44 -15.50 -12.73 3.64
N ARG A 45 -15.33 -13.12 2.37
CA ARG A 45 -15.95 -14.35 1.83
C ARG A 45 -15.53 -15.61 2.58
N TYR A 46 -14.28 -15.68 3.03
CA TYR A 46 -13.79 -16.82 3.81
C TYR A 46 -14.44 -16.89 5.19
N ILE A 47 -14.58 -15.74 5.85
CA ILE A 47 -15.29 -15.62 7.13
C ILE A 47 -16.75 -16.02 6.99
N GLU A 48 -17.43 -15.57 5.94
CA GLU A 48 -18.84 -15.89 5.66
C GLU A 48 -19.09 -17.40 5.54
N VAL A 49 -18.17 -18.15 4.96
CA VAL A 49 -18.26 -19.62 4.83
C VAL A 49 -17.57 -20.38 5.96
N GLY A 50 -17.14 -19.69 7.02
CA GLY A 50 -16.49 -20.29 8.19
C GLY A 50 -15.13 -20.94 7.90
N ARG A 51 -14.42 -20.49 6.86
CA ARG A 51 -13.09 -21.00 6.51
C ARG A 51 -11.98 -20.18 7.19
N PRO A 52 -10.90 -20.84 7.62
CA PRO A 52 -9.73 -20.13 8.13
C PRO A 52 -9.09 -19.32 7.01
N ILE A 53 -8.69 -18.09 7.32
CA ILE A 53 -7.96 -17.21 6.41
C ILE A 53 -6.50 -17.70 6.32
N PRO A 54 -5.92 -17.84 5.11
CA PRO A 54 -4.51 -18.18 4.97
C PRO A 54 -3.57 -17.11 5.58
N ASP A 55 -2.57 -17.55 6.35
CA ASP A 55 -1.57 -16.67 6.98
C ASP A 55 -0.81 -15.78 5.98
N THR A 56 -0.62 -16.27 4.76
CA THR A 56 0.06 -15.52 3.69
C THR A 56 -0.73 -14.27 3.32
N TRP A 57 -2.05 -14.35 3.27
CA TRP A 57 -2.93 -13.21 2.95
C TRP A 57 -2.96 -12.21 4.11
N LEU A 58 -2.96 -12.69 5.35
CA LEU A 58 -2.86 -11.84 6.54
C LEU A 58 -1.54 -11.05 6.55
N LYS A 59 -0.43 -11.71 6.24
CA LYS A 59 0.89 -11.06 6.13
C LYS A 59 0.91 -10.02 5.02
N GLU A 60 0.37 -10.35 3.84
CA GLU A 60 0.28 -9.43 2.70
C GLU A 60 -0.59 -8.22 3.05
N TYR A 61 -1.78 -8.45 3.60
CA TYR A 61 -2.69 -7.39 4.05
C TYR A 61 -2.04 -6.46 5.07
N ASN A 62 -1.41 -7.01 6.10
CA ASN A 62 -0.74 -6.22 7.15
C ASN A 62 0.42 -5.40 6.58
N HIS A 63 1.19 -5.98 5.66
CA HIS A 63 2.29 -5.28 5.00
C HIS A 63 1.78 -4.10 4.16
N LEU A 64 0.76 -4.32 3.33
CA LEU A 64 0.16 -3.27 2.52
C LEU A 64 -0.52 -2.19 3.38
N ALA A 65 -1.24 -2.59 4.42
CA ALA A 65 -1.87 -1.67 5.36
C ALA A 65 -0.84 -0.78 6.06
N PHE A 66 0.29 -1.34 6.48
CA PHE A 66 1.37 -0.57 7.10
C PHE A 66 1.98 0.47 6.16
N LEU A 67 2.19 0.10 4.89
CA LEU A 67 2.86 0.96 3.90
C LEU A 67 1.96 2.05 3.31
N TYR A 68 0.64 1.81 3.22
CA TYR A 68 -0.27 2.63 2.41
C TYR A 68 -1.50 3.17 3.15
N THR A 69 -1.72 2.84 4.43
CA THR A 69 -2.82 3.47 5.20
C THR A 69 -2.46 4.87 5.70
N PRO A 70 -3.41 5.83 5.71
CA PRO A 70 -3.13 7.22 6.08
C PRO A 70 -2.70 7.44 7.54
N ALA A 71 -2.81 6.44 8.41
CA ALA A 71 -2.50 6.58 9.84
C ALA A 71 -1.02 6.94 10.11
N HIS A 72 -0.10 6.60 9.19
CA HIS A 72 1.32 6.99 9.29
C HIS A 72 1.64 8.38 8.69
N ILE A 73 0.70 9.02 8.00
CA ILE A 73 0.93 10.34 7.40
C ILE A 73 0.69 11.47 8.42
N ILE A 74 -0.07 11.20 9.50
CA ILE A 74 -0.50 12.23 10.47
C ILE A 74 0.38 12.27 11.74
N THR A 75 1.18 11.23 12.03
CA THR A 75 2.08 11.20 13.21
C THR A 75 3.47 11.78 12.92
N GLY A 76 3.56 12.74 12.01
CA GLY A 76 4.80 13.42 11.61
C GLY A 76 4.79 14.94 11.84
N LYS A 77 3.86 15.46 12.65
CA LYS A 77 3.90 16.85 13.14
C LYS A 77 3.57 16.89 14.62
N ASN A 78 4.62 16.92 15.46
CA ASN A 78 4.78 17.80 16.62
C ASN A 78 5.91 17.27 17.53
N GLN A 79 7.11 17.80 17.29
CA GLN A 79 8.00 18.19 18.37
C GLN A 79 8.48 19.61 18.08
#